data_AF-A0A920NXN0-F1
#
_entry.id   AF-A0A920NXN0-F1
#
_cell.length_a   1.000
_cell.length_b   1.000
_cell.length_c   1.000
_cell.angle_alpha   90.00
_cell.angle_beta   90.00
_cell.angle_gamma   90.00
#
_symmetry.space_group_name_H-M   'P 1'
#
loop_
_entity.id
_entity.type
_entity.pdbx_description
1 polymer ?
#
loop_
_entity_poly.entity_id
_entity_poly.type
_entity_poly.pdbx_seq_one_letter_code
_entity_poly.pdbx_strand_id
1 'polypeptide(L)'
;MQKFKTVEKLINQLKPNEPVYCIRKKSIQLASKFFKNKFPGKVLYAVKTNPHPLVLKTIIESGIENFDVASINEIKTIRNIKKSVKCSYMHTVKSRERSKKPILNMELKVFL
;
A
#
# COMPACT_ATOMS: atom_id res chain seq x y z
N MET A 1 16.86 3.76 -7.03
CA MET A 1 17.03 2.32 -6.65
C MET A 1 17.71 1.60 -7.79
N GLN A 2 18.83 0.94 -7.49
CA GLN A 2 19.50 0.06 -8.43
C GLN A 2 18.60 -1.14 -8.77
N LYS A 3 18.72 -1.66 -9.98
CA LYS A 3 17.97 -2.84 -10.46
C LYS A 3 18.95 -3.93 -10.82
N PHE A 4 18.64 -5.15 -10.40
CA PHE A 4 19.43 -6.33 -10.69
C PHE A 4 18.56 -7.37 -11.41
N LYS A 5 19.14 -8.07 -12.39
CA LYS A 5 18.45 -9.12 -13.14
C LYS A 5 18.22 -10.36 -12.27
N THR A 6 19.20 -10.69 -11.42
CA THR A 6 19.20 -11.83 -10.50
C THR A 6 19.70 -11.41 -9.13
N VAL A 7 19.37 -12.20 -8.11
CA VAL A 7 19.85 -12.00 -6.74
C VAL A 7 21.37 -12.23 -6.67
N GLU A 8 21.88 -13.21 -7.42
CA GLU A 8 23.32 -13.48 -7.54
C GLU A 8 24.12 -12.25 -8.01
N LYS A 9 23.65 -11.57 -9.07
CA LYS A 9 24.31 -10.35 -9.56
C LYS A 9 24.31 -9.24 -8.50
N LEU A 10 23.24 -9.14 -7.71
CA LEU A 10 23.17 -8.20 -6.59
C LEU A 10 24.22 -8.53 -5.54
N ILE A 11 24.29 -9.79 -5.09
CA ILE A 11 25.23 -10.22 -4.03
C ILE A 11 26.68 -10.02 -4.48
N ASN A 12 27.02 -10.46 -5.70
CA ASN A 12 28.39 -10.36 -6.21
C ASN A 12 28.85 -8.91 -6.40
N GLN A 13 27.95 -8.00 -6.77
CA GLN A 13 28.26 -6.60 -7.01
C GLN A 13 28.25 -5.76 -5.73
N LEU A 14 27.25 -5.94 -4.87
CA LEU A 14 27.08 -5.11 -3.67
C LEU A 14 27.82 -5.67 -2.45
N LYS A 15 28.11 -6.97 -2.44
CA LYS A 15 28.71 -7.70 -1.31
C LYS A 15 28.16 -7.22 0.05
N PRO A 16 26.83 -7.24 0.22
CA PRO A 16 26.22 -6.58 1.36
C PRO A 16 26.52 -7.37 2.63
N ASN A 17 26.89 -6.66 3.70
CA ASN A 17 27.07 -7.25 5.03
C ASN A 17 25.73 -7.39 5.78
N GLU A 18 24.71 -6.67 5.34
CA GLU A 18 23.37 -6.64 5.94
C GLU A 18 22.30 -7.21 4.98
N PRO A 19 21.16 -7.70 5.49
CA PRO A 19 20.05 -8.17 4.65
C PRO A 19 19.53 -7.10 3.69
N VAL A 20 19.26 -7.51 2.44
CA VAL A 20 18.76 -6.61 1.38
C VAL A 20 17.33 -6.95 0.99
N TYR A 21 16.43 -5.99 1.12
CA TYR A 21 15.06 -6.10 0.62
C TYR A 21 14.98 -5.87 -0.90
N CYS A 22 14.44 -6.86 -1.62
CA CYS A 22 14.27 -6.81 -3.07
C CYS A 22 12.79 -6.68 -3.45
N ILE A 23 12.38 -5.55 -4.04
CA ILE A 23 10.99 -5.34 -4.46
C ILE A 23 10.80 -5.67 -5.94
N ARG A 24 9.98 -6.70 -6.22
CA ARG A 24 9.64 -7.14 -7.57
C ARG A 24 8.36 -6.46 -8.07
N LYS A 25 8.50 -5.24 -8.61
CA LYS A 25 7.35 -4.45 -9.10
C LYS A 25 6.47 -5.18 -10.12
N LYS A 26 7.07 -5.89 -11.08
CA LYS A 26 6.30 -6.62 -12.11
C LYS A 26 5.38 -7.68 -11.51
N SER A 27 5.84 -8.40 -10.48
CA SER A 27 5.03 -9.39 -9.79
C SER A 27 3.83 -8.76 -9.08
N ILE A 28 4.03 -7.62 -8.42
CA ILE A 28 2.94 -6.84 -7.80
C ILE A 28 1.94 -6.42 -8.89
N GLN A 29 2.42 -5.88 -10.01
CA GLN A 29 1.55 -5.43 -11.10
C GLN A 29 0.71 -6.56 -11.69
N LEU A 30 1.32 -7.72 -11.95
CA LEU A 30 0.63 -8.89 -12.45
C LEU A 30 -0.46 -9.36 -11.48
N ALA A 31 -0.12 -9.51 -10.20
CA ALA A 31 -1.06 -9.96 -9.18
C ALA A 31 -2.22 -8.97 -8.99
N SER A 32 -1.92 -7.67 -8.89
CA SER A 32 -2.94 -6.63 -8.75
C SER A 32 -3.88 -6.57 -9.95
N LYS A 33 -3.36 -6.62 -11.18
CA LYS A 33 -4.18 -6.62 -12.40
C LYS A 33 -5.01 -7.89 -12.53
N PHE A 34 -4.41 -9.05 -12.26
CA PHE A 34 -5.12 -10.32 -12.28
C PHE A 34 -6.32 -10.29 -11.33
N PHE A 35 -6.10 -9.92 -10.07
CA PHE A 35 -7.16 -9.88 -9.07
C PHE A 35 -8.25 -8.86 -9.45
N LYS A 36 -7.85 -7.64 -9.83
CA LYS A 36 -8.79 -6.60 -10.27
C LYS A 36 -9.67 -7.04 -11.44
N ASN A 37 -9.11 -7.75 -12.42
CA ASN A 37 -9.83 -8.15 -13.62
C ASN A 37 -10.69 -9.39 -13.43
N LYS A 38 -10.42 -10.21 -12.41
CA LYS A 38 -11.11 -11.48 -12.16
C LYS A 38 -12.10 -11.42 -11.00
N PHE A 39 -11.97 -10.44 -10.11
CA PHE A 39 -12.91 -10.25 -9.01
C PHE A 39 -14.01 -9.25 -9.40
N PRO A 40 -15.30 -9.64 -9.37
CA PRO A 40 -16.40 -8.77 -9.80
C PRO A 40 -16.76 -7.67 -8.79
N GLY A 41 -16.09 -7.64 -7.63
CA GLY A 41 -16.35 -6.68 -6.57
C GLY A 41 -15.34 -5.54 -6.49
N LYS A 42 -15.56 -4.68 -5.49
CA LYS A 42 -14.67 -3.56 -5.20
C LYS A 42 -13.39 -4.05 -4.52
N VAL A 43 -12.25 -3.92 -5.19
CA VAL A 43 -10.95 -4.31 -4.64
C VAL A 43 -10.39 -3.22 -3.74
N LEU A 44 -10.03 -3.60 -2.51
CA LEU A 44 -9.29 -2.79 -1.55
C LEU A 44 -7.96 -3.46 -1.22
N TYR A 45 -6.87 -2.69 -1.18
CA TYR A 45 -5.60 -3.18 -0.64
C TYR A 45 -5.46 -2.77 0.83
N ALA A 46 -5.22 -3.73 1.71
CA ALA A 46 -4.99 -3.48 3.14
C ALA A 46 -3.54 -3.02 3.38
N VAL A 47 -3.35 -1.77 3.80
CA VAL A 47 -2.01 -1.16 3.90
C VAL A 47 -1.11 -1.86 4.91
N LYS A 48 -1.69 -2.35 6.00
CA LYS A 48 -1.00 -3.11 7.06
C LYS A 48 -0.18 -4.29 6.53
N THR A 49 -0.55 -4.85 5.37
CA THR A 49 0.14 -5.99 4.78
C THR A 49 1.54 -5.62 4.31
N ASN A 50 1.70 -4.44 3.70
CA ASN A 50 3.00 -3.87 3.35
C ASN A 50 2.85 -2.36 3.09
N PRO A 51 3.25 -1.50 4.04
CA PRO A 51 3.11 -0.05 3.92
C PRO A 51 4.24 0.60 3.12
N HIS A 52 5.17 -0.17 2.55
CA HIS A 52 6.33 0.38 1.86
C HIS A 52 5.90 1.26 0.67
N PRO A 53 6.34 2.52 0.57
CA PRO A 53 5.83 3.48 -0.43
C PRO A 53 5.93 3.00 -1.87
N LEU A 54 7.00 2.25 -2.20
CA LEU A 54 7.17 1.67 -3.53
C LEU A 54 6.13 0.60 -3.87
N VAL A 55 5.73 -0.22 -2.88
CA VAL A 55 4.70 -1.24 -3.04
C VAL A 55 3.36 -0.55 -3.25
N LEU A 56 3.01 0.38 -2.38
CA LEU A 56 1.77 1.18 -2.49
C LEU A 56 1.68 1.91 -3.83
N LYS A 57 2.76 2.58 -4.27
CA LYS A 57 2.82 3.23 -5.58
C LYS A 57 2.59 2.24 -6.72
N THR A 58 3.22 1.07 -6.67
CA THR A 58 3.07 0.03 -7.71
C THR A 58 1.65 -0.52 -7.76
N ILE A 59 1.00 -0.67 -6.61
CA ILE A 59 -0.41 -1.10 -6.50
C ILE A 59 -1.36 -0.05 -7.10
N ILE A 60 -1.13 1.24 -6.83
CA ILE A 60 -1.88 2.36 -7.41
C ILE A 60 -1.69 2.41 -8.93
N GLU A 61 -0.45 2.30 -9.42
CA GLU A 61 -0.12 2.24 -10.85
C GLU A 61 -0.76 1.02 -11.55
N SER A 62 -1.11 -0.03 -10.79
CA SER A 62 -1.82 -1.20 -11.29
C SER A 62 -3.33 -1.02 -11.35
N GLY A 63 -3.83 0.15 -10.95
CA GLY A 63 -5.23 0.54 -11.04
C GLY A 63 -6.07 0.19 -9.81
N ILE A 64 -5.45 -0.15 -8.67
CA ILE A 64 -6.15 -0.26 -7.39
C ILE A 64 -6.26 1.14 -6.77
N GLU A 65 -7.48 1.61 -6.55
CA GLU A 65 -7.73 2.97 -6.06
C GLU A 65 -8.38 3.03 -4.68
N ASN A 66 -8.71 1.87 -4.10
CA ASN A 66 -9.31 1.77 -2.78
C ASN A 66 -8.35 1.07 -1.83
N PHE A 67 -8.26 1.59 -0.61
CA PHE A 67 -7.35 1.09 0.42
C PHE A 67 -8.11 0.87 1.72
N ASP A 68 -7.81 -0.25 2.36
CA ASP A 68 -8.17 -0.50 3.75
C ASP A 68 -7.04 0.01 4.64
N VAL A 69 -7.39 0.90 5.57
CA VAL A 69 -6.47 1.59 6.47
C VAL A 69 -6.91 1.42 7.92
N ALA A 70 -5.94 1.16 8.78
CA ALA A 70 -6.10 0.97 10.22
C ALA A 70 -5.55 2.15 11.04
N SER A 71 -4.75 3.04 10.44
CA SER A 71 -4.20 4.22 11.12
C SER A 71 -4.18 5.50 10.28
N ILE A 72 -4.11 6.64 10.98
CA ILE A 72 -3.90 7.96 10.36
C ILE A 72 -2.58 8.02 9.59
N ASN A 73 -1.55 7.32 10.08
CA ASN A 73 -0.24 7.32 9.44
C ASN A 73 -0.28 6.63 8.07
N GLU A 74 -1.02 5.53 7.95
CA GLU A 74 -1.26 4.87 6.66
C GLU A 74 -2.03 5.77 5.69
N ILE A 75 -3.04 6.51 6.17
CA ILE A 75 -3.77 7.49 5.37
C ILE A 75 -2.82 8.58 4.84
N LYS A 76 -1.96 9.12 5.70
CA LYS A 76 -0.96 10.12 5.31
C LYS A 76 0.00 9.56 4.25
N THR A 77 0.54 8.37 4.49
CA THR A 77 1.47 7.69 3.55
C THR A 77 0.85 7.53 2.18
N ILE A 78 -0.38 7.04 2.09
CA ILE A 78 -1.07 6.86 0.81
C ILE A 78 -1.35 8.20 0.13
N ARG A 79 -1.83 9.20 0.88
CA ARG A 79 -2.17 10.52 0.34
C ARG A 79 -0.95 11.27 -0.21
N ASN A 80 0.22 11.04 0.38
CA ASN A 80 1.49 11.55 -0.14
C ASN A 80 1.85 10.93 -1.50
N ILE A 81 1.34 9.74 -1.82
CA ILE A 81 1.54 9.08 -3.12
C ILE A 81 0.51 9.53 -4.14
N LYS A 82 -0.79 9.48 -3.79
CA LYS A 82 -1.90 9.94 -4.66
C LYS A 82 -3.06 10.41 -3.79
N LYS A 83 -3.39 11.71 -3.85
CA LYS A 83 -4.45 12.31 -3.02
C LYS A 83 -5.85 11.76 -3.32
N SER A 84 -6.12 11.34 -4.56
CA SER A 84 -7.46 10.95 -5.03
C SER A 84 -7.87 9.51 -4.70
N VAL A 85 -7.02 8.73 -4.04
CA VAL A 85 -7.35 7.36 -3.64
C VAL A 85 -8.33 7.34 -2.47
N LYS A 86 -9.20 6.33 -2.47
CA LYS A 86 -10.26 6.20 -1.47
C LYS A 86 -9.78 5.34 -0.32
N CYS A 87 -9.78 5.89 0.89
CA CYS A 87 -9.39 5.15 2.10
C CYS A 87 -10.65 4.77 2.90
N SER A 88 -10.74 3.49 3.26
CA SER A 88 -11.76 2.92 4.13
C SER A 88 -11.15 2.63 5.49
N TYR A 89 -11.65 3.27 6.54
CA TYR A 89 -11.08 3.14 7.89
C TYR A 89 -11.75 1.99 8.64
N MET A 90 -11.20 0.78 8.49
CA MET A 90 -11.78 -0.48 9.02
C MET A 90 -11.12 -0.90 10.34
N HIS A 91 -11.08 0.01 11.31
CA HIS A 91 -10.56 -0.24 12.65
C HIS A 91 -11.70 -0.21 13.69
N THR A 92 -12.08 -1.37 14.23
CA THR A 92 -13.31 -1.54 15.05
C THR A 92 -13.28 -0.78 16.38
N VAL A 93 -12.15 -0.72 17.08
CA VAL A 93 -12.02 0.00 18.37
C VAL A 93 -11.26 1.31 18.17
N LYS A 94 -11.93 2.46 18.24
CA LYS A 94 -11.29 3.78 18.02
C LYS A 94 -11.14 4.49 19.35
N SER A 95 -9.90 4.87 19.72
CA SER A 95 -9.71 5.69 20.93
C SER A 95 -10.48 7.00 20.80
N ARG A 96 -11.02 7.51 21.91
CA ARG A 96 -11.85 8.76 21.91
C ARG A 96 -11.10 9.95 21.30
N GLU A 97 -9.77 9.98 21.43
CA GLU A 97 -8.88 10.97 20.81
C GLU A 97 -8.77 10.81 19.29
N ARG A 98 -8.72 9.57 18.76
CA ARG A 98 -8.73 9.30 17.31
C ARG A 98 -10.05 9.70 16.65
N SER A 99 -11.16 9.64 17.39
CA SER A 99 -12.51 9.92 16.90
C SER A 99 -12.84 11.42 16.73
N LYS A 100 -12.01 12.34 17.24
CA LYS A 100 -12.30 13.78 17.22
C LYS A 100 -11.42 14.52 16.20
N LYS A 101 -12.03 14.85 15.04
CA LYS A 101 -11.62 15.81 13.98
C LYS A 101 -10.87 15.32 12.74
N PRO A 102 -9.74 14.58 12.78
CA PRO A 102 -8.95 14.33 11.56
C PRO A 102 -9.58 13.30 10.61
N ILE A 103 -10.33 12.32 11.13
CA ILE A 103 -10.95 11.26 10.30
C ILE A 103 -12.15 11.81 9.51
N LEU A 104 -12.93 12.71 10.09
CA LEU A 104 -14.14 13.27 9.48
C LEU A 104 -13.81 14.20 8.29
N ASN A 105 -12.71 14.94 8.38
CA ASN A 105 -12.27 15.89 7.35
C ASN A 105 -11.52 15.23 6.18
N MET A 106 -11.40 13.89 6.18
CA MET A 106 -10.59 13.13 5.22
C MET A 106 -11.42 12.34 4.20
N GLU A 107 -12.70 12.65 3.95
CA GLU A 107 -13.54 11.89 2.99
C GLU A 107 -13.42 10.35 3.16
N LEU A 108 -13.30 9.90 4.41
CA LEU A 108 -13.07 8.48 4.73
C LEU A 108 -14.40 7.75 4.78
N LYS A 109 -14.48 6.60 4.13
CA LYS A 109 -15.60 5.68 4.40
C LYS A 109 -15.32 4.94 5.69
N VAL A 110 -16.04 5.31 6.75
CA VAL A 110 -15.93 4.70 8.06
C VAL A 110 -16.90 3.53 8.14
N PHE A 111 -16.38 2.35 8.47
CA PHE A 111 -17.18 1.18 8.81
C PHE A 111 -17.12 0.99 10.34
N LEU A 112 -18.28 0.73 10.93
CA LEU A 112 -18.47 0.44 12.36
C LEU A 112 -18.79 -1.04 12.52
#